data_AF-A0A7S2F6E7-F1
#
_entry.id   AF-A0A7S2F6E7-F1
#
_cell.length_a   1.000
_cell.length_b   1.000
_cell.length_c   1.000
_cell.angle_alpha   90.00
_cell.angle_beta   90.00
_cell.angle_gamma   90.00
#
_symmetry.space_group_name_H-M   'P 1'
#
loop_
_entity.id
_entity.type
_entity.pdbx_description
1 polymer ?
#
loop_
_entity_poly.entity_id
_entity_poly.type
_entity_poly.pdbx_seq_one_letter_code
_entity_poly.pdbx_strand_id
1 'polypeptide(L)'
;ARCLSRNATCRDVTNPAVCGDSMNTLGFRCAGWGGSSCLAPGASLSLITDKEICTHSMEYLGIVSAGWGGRKCLGRDAECASIIDKAICSSSFARLGIHCGGWSAAKGCLPMQTAAENATKC
;
A
#
# COMPACT_ATOMS: atom_id res chain seq x y z
N ALA A 1 -1.53 -6.92 -27.46
CA ALA A 1 -1.74 -5.62 -26.80
C ALA A 1 -3.23 -5.46 -26.51
N ARG A 2 -3.63 -4.98 -25.33
CA ARG A 2 -5.04 -4.66 -25.01
C ARG A 2 -5.28 -3.19 -25.34
N CYS A 3 -6.32 -2.90 -26.10
CA CYS A 3 -6.74 -1.53 -26.38
C CYS A 3 -7.43 -0.93 -25.16
N LEU A 4 -7.21 0.36 -24.91
CA LEU A 4 -7.90 1.12 -23.87
C LEU A 4 -9.18 1.74 -24.43
N SER A 5 -10.23 1.77 -23.59
CA SER A 5 -11.50 2.44 -23.93
C SER A 5 -11.35 3.96 -23.93
N ARG A 6 -12.26 4.69 -24.60
CA ARG A 6 -12.23 6.17 -24.63
C ARG A 6 -12.35 6.82 -23.24
N ASN A 7 -12.94 6.13 -22.27
CA ASN A 7 -13.07 6.59 -20.88
C ASN A 7 -12.05 5.91 -19.96
N ALA A 8 -10.89 5.50 -20.50
CA ALA A 8 -9.85 4.89 -19.69
C ALA A 8 -9.37 5.86 -18.62
N THR A 9 -9.11 5.30 -17.45
CA THR A 9 -8.54 5.96 -16.29
C THR A 9 -7.13 5.43 -16.04
N CYS A 10 -6.37 6.06 -15.14
CA CYS A 10 -5.06 5.57 -14.76
C CYS A 10 -5.09 4.08 -14.33
N ARG A 11 -6.16 3.65 -13.66
CA ARG A 11 -6.28 2.27 -13.18
C ARG A 11 -6.36 1.25 -14.32
N ASP A 12 -6.82 1.66 -15.50
CA ASP A 12 -6.91 0.78 -16.68
C ASP A 12 -5.55 0.58 -17.36
N VAL A 13 -4.57 1.45 -17.06
CA VAL A 13 -3.22 1.39 -17.62
C VAL A 13 -2.40 0.38 -16.83
N THR A 14 -2.14 -0.77 -17.43
CA THR A 14 -1.37 -1.88 -16.85
C THR A 14 0.04 -2.02 -17.45
N ASN A 15 0.48 -1.03 -18.23
CA ASN A 15 1.83 -0.96 -18.76
C ASN A 15 2.58 0.21 -18.09
N PRO A 16 3.72 -0.04 -17.42
CA PRO A 16 4.48 0.99 -16.71
C PRO A 16 5.07 2.06 -17.65
N ALA A 17 5.48 1.70 -18.87
CA ALA A 17 6.00 2.67 -19.84
C ALA A 17 4.91 3.63 -20.31
N VAL A 18 3.71 3.12 -20.59
CA VAL A 18 2.53 3.95 -20.94
C VAL A 18 2.12 4.81 -19.74
N CYS A 19 2.20 4.28 -18.53
CA CYS A 19 1.90 5.02 -17.31
C CYS A 19 2.87 6.19 -17.07
N GLY A 20 4.17 5.97 -17.25
CA GLY A 20 5.20 7.01 -17.11
C GLY A 20 5.06 8.14 -18.15
N ASP A 21 4.49 7.83 -19.31
CA ASP A 21 4.26 8.78 -20.40
C ASP A 21 2.76 9.00 -20.69
N SER A 22 1.92 8.92 -19.67
CA SER A 22 0.44 8.89 -19.84
C SER A 22 -0.09 10.15 -20.52
N MET A 23 0.54 11.30 -20.28
CA MET A 23 0.12 12.57 -20.89
C MET A 23 0.30 12.54 -22.41
N ASN A 24 1.44 12.05 -22.90
CA ASN A 24 1.73 12.02 -24.33
C ASN A 24 1.05 10.83 -25.03
N THR A 25 0.91 9.69 -24.35
CA THR A 25 0.33 8.48 -24.94
C THR A 25 -1.20 8.40 -24.85
N LEU A 26 -1.80 8.92 -23.77
CA LEU A 26 -3.23 8.80 -23.49
C LEU A 26 -3.96 10.14 -23.41
N GLY A 27 -3.24 11.26 -23.38
CA GLY A 27 -3.83 12.60 -23.30
C GLY A 27 -4.30 13.01 -21.90
N PHE A 28 -3.96 12.25 -20.86
CA PHE A 28 -4.27 12.59 -19.47
C PHE A 28 -3.14 12.22 -18.51
N ARG A 29 -3.03 12.95 -17.39
CA ARG A 29 -1.94 12.80 -16.43
C ARG A 29 -2.30 11.80 -15.32
N CYS A 30 -1.44 10.82 -15.13
CA CYS A 30 -1.42 9.95 -13.96
C CYS A 30 -0.32 10.36 -12.99
N ALA A 31 -0.41 9.90 -11.73
CA ALA A 31 0.60 10.14 -10.71
C ALA A 31 1.86 9.30 -10.96
N GLY A 32 1.68 8.05 -11.40
CA GLY A 32 2.78 7.13 -11.68
C GLY A 32 2.39 5.68 -11.47
N TRP A 33 3.37 4.78 -11.54
CA TRP A 33 3.15 3.34 -11.49
C TRP A 33 2.94 2.87 -10.04
N GLY A 34 1.94 2.02 -9.81
CA GLY A 34 1.63 1.44 -8.50
C GLY A 34 2.11 0.01 -8.30
N GLY A 35 2.78 -0.59 -9.28
CA GLY A 35 3.25 -1.99 -9.22
C GLY A 35 2.45 -2.94 -10.13
N SER A 36 1.13 -2.74 -10.21
CA SER A 36 0.25 -3.54 -11.08
C SER A 36 -0.56 -2.71 -12.08
N SER A 37 -0.78 -1.43 -11.76
CA SER A 37 -1.49 -0.48 -12.61
C SER A 37 -0.98 0.93 -12.35
N CYS A 38 -1.29 1.85 -13.25
CA CYS A 38 -1.05 3.27 -13.03
C CYS A 38 -2.00 3.83 -11.96
N LEU A 39 -1.53 4.84 -11.24
CA LEU A 39 -2.25 5.48 -10.15
C LEU A 39 -2.67 6.89 -10.55
N ALA A 40 -3.86 7.28 -10.13
CA ALA A 40 -4.31 8.66 -10.23
C ALA A 40 -3.64 9.52 -9.14
N PRO A 41 -3.53 10.85 -9.33
CA PRO A 41 -3.15 11.77 -8.27
C PRO A 41 -4.02 11.57 -7.01
N GLY A 42 -3.38 11.45 -5.84
CA GLY A 42 -4.08 11.21 -4.58
C GLY A 42 -4.62 9.78 -4.39
N ALA A 43 -4.19 8.81 -5.20
CA ALA A 43 -4.55 7.41 -5.01
C ALA A 43 -4.17 6.87 -3.63
N SER A 44 -4.92 5.89 -3.13
CA SER A 44 -4.62 5.23 -1.85
C SER A 44 -3.31 4.45 -1.91
N LEU A 45 -2.50 4.53 -0.84
CA LEU A 45 -1.30 3.72 -0.64
C LEU A 45 -1.55 2.21 -0.78
N SER A 46 -2.76 1.77 -0.47
CA SER A 46 -3.15 0.35 -0.59
C SER A 46 -3.11 -0.19 -2.02
N LEU A 47 -3.09 0.70 -3.02
CA LEU A 47 -2.95 0.36 -4.43
C LEU A 47 -1.48 0.23 -4.87
N ILE A 48 -0.53 0.62 -4.03
CA ILE A 48 0.90 0.41 -4.28
C ILE A 48 1.24 -1.01 -3.83
N THR A 49 1.44 -1.89 -4.81
CA THR A 49 1.71 -3.32 -4.64
C THR A 49 3.17 -3.70 -4.93
N ASP A 50 4.00 -2.70 -5.24
CA ASP A 50 5.44 -2.87 -5.39
C ASP A 50 6.18 -2.25 -4.19
N LYS A 51 7.15 -3.00 -3.66
CA LYS A 51 7.89 -2.60 -2.46
C LYS A 51 8.82 -1.42 -2.71
N GLU A 52 9.53 -1.39 -3.84
CA GLU A 52 10.47 -0.31 -4.16
C GLU A 52 9.69 0.99 -4.42
N ILE A 53 8.55 0.90 -5.11
CA ILE A 53 7.64 2.05 -5.27
C ILE A 53 7.12 2.53 -3.93
N CYS A 54 6.78 1.62 -3.00
CA CYS A 54 6.32 2.00 -1.67
C CYS A 54 7.41 2.72 -0.86
N THR A 55 8.65 2.24 -0.92
CA THR A 55 9.80 2.86 -0.26
C THR A 55 10.09 4.25 -0.80
N HIS A 56 9.90 4.46 -2.10
CA HIS A 56 10.09 5.75 -2.79
C HIS A 56 8.77 6.46 -3.12
N SER A 57 7.69 6.19 -2.38
CA SER A 57 6.34 6.64 -2.76
C SER A 57 6.18 8.15 -2.79
N MET A 58 6.94 8.87 -1.95
CA MET A 58 6.95 10.33 -1.96
C MET A 58 7.65 10.89 -3.20
N GLU A 59 8.76 10.28 -3.62
CA GLU A 59 9.52 10.69 -4.79
C GLU A 59 8.79 10.37 -6.09
N TYR A 60 8.24 9.16 -6.20
CA TYR A 60 7.61 8.69 -7.43
C TYR A 60 6.15 9.09 -7.59
N LEU A 61 5.40 9.21 -6.49
CA LEU A 61 3.95 9.41 -6.53
C LEU A 61 3.50 10.64 -5.73
N GLY A 62 4.38 11.28 -4.95
CA GLY A 62 4.01 12.37 -4.05
C GLY A 62 3.16 11.92 -2.86
N ILE A 63 3.18 10.62 -2.51
CA ILE A 63 2.35 10.06 -1.43
C ILE A 63 3.24 9.65 -0.26
N VAL A 64 2.96 10.17 0.93
CA VAL A 64 3.67 9.82 2.15
C VAL A 64 3.20 8.46 2.64
N SER A 65 4.08 7.46 2.63
CA SER A 65 3.83 6.14 3.21
C SER A 65 4.44 6.00 4.61
N ALA A 66 3.87 5.10 5.42
CA ALA A 66 4.51 4.57 6.62
C ALA A 66 5.53 3.49 6.27
N GLY A 67 5.29 2.75 5.18
CA GLY A 67 6.21 1.77 4.63
C GLY A 67 5.51 0.51 4.14
N TRP A 68 6.29 -0.55 3.92
CA TRP A 68 5.82 -1.79 3.33
C TRP A 68 5.16 -2.72 4.36
N GLY A 69 3.92 -3.15 4.12
CA GLY A 69 3.19 -4.09 4.99
C GLY A 69 3.38 -5.57 4.66
N GLY A 70 4.18 -5.89 3.63
CA GLY A 70 4.40 -7.26 3.14
C GLY A 70 3.70 -7.56 1.80
N ARG A 71 2.56 -6.92 1.52
CA ARG A 71 1.81 -7.05 0.24
C ARG A 71 1.46 -5.74 -0.45
N LYS A 72 1.36 -4.67 0.34
CA LYS A 72 0.96 -3.35 -0.11
C LYS A 72 1.62 -2.30 0.76
N CYS A 73 1.68 -1.09 0.24
CA CYS A 73 2.13 0.06 1.01
C CYS A 73 1.10 0.44 2.07
N LEU A 74 1.57 0.85 3.24
CA LEU A 74 0.76 1.21 4.39
C LEU A 74 0.88 2.69 4.69
N GLY A 75 -0.24 3.28 5.14
CA GLY A 75 -0.28 4.61 5.75
C GLY A 75 0.03 4.54 7.24
N ARG A 76 0.17 5.71 7.88
CA ARG A 76 0.43 5.81 9.33
C ARG A 76 -0.75 5.33 10.20
N ASP A 77 -1.94 5.34 9.61
CA ASP A 77 -3.21 4.90 10.17
C ASP A 77 -3.50 3.41 9.88
N ALA A 78 -2.56 2.68 9.28
CA ALA A 78 -2.78 1.28 8.95
C ALA A 78 -2.91 0.41 10.20
N GLU A 79 -3.87 -0.52 10.15
CA GLU A 79 -4.08 -1.51 11.19
C GLU A 79 -2.98 -2.58 11.17
N CYS A 80 -2.67 -3.13 12.35
CA CYS A 80 -1.71 -4.23 12.49
C CYS A 80 -2.05 -5.43 11.60
N ALA A 81 -3.35 -5.74 11.41
CA ALA A 81 -3.80 -6.83 10.54
C ALA A 81 -3.38 -6.65 9.07
N SER A 82 -3.03 -5.44 8.64
CA SER A 82 -2.49 -5.17 7.31
C SER A 82 -1.02 -5.56 7.15
N ILE A 83 -0.31 -5.84 8.26
CA ILE A 83 1.06 -6.34 8.29
C ILE A 83 1.03 -7.87 8.27
N ILE A 84 1.51 -8.45 7.18
CA ILE A 84 1.52 -9.92 7.00
C ILE A 84 2.90 -10.54 7.16
N ASP A 85 3.93 -9.71 7.28
CA ASP A 85 5.28 -10.17 7.48
C ASP A 85 5.58 -10.15 8.98
N LYS A 86 6.01 -11.30 9.51
CA LYS A 86 6.30 -11.46 10.93
C LYS A 86 7.42 -10.54 11.39
N ALA A 87 8.49 -10.38 10.60
CA ALA A 87 9.62 -9.53 10.96
C ALA A 87 9.22 -8.05 10.94
N ILE A 88 8.37 -7.65 9.99
CA ILE A 88 7.80 -6.30 9.96
C ILE A 88 6.91 -6.07 11.17
N CYS A 89 6.04 -7.03 11.53
CA CYS A 89 5.18 -6.93 12.71
C CYS A 89 5.98 -6.82 14.01
N SER A 90 7.02 -7.64 14.18
CA SER A 90 7.89 -7.60 15.36
C SER A 90 8.67 -6.29 15.51
N SER A 91 8.81 -5.52 14.43
CA SER A 91 9.45 -4.19 14.45
C SER A 91 8.54 -3.12 13.86
N SER A 92 7.22 -3.26 14.06
CA SER A 92 6.21 -2.41 13.39
C SER A 92 6.37 -0.94 13.75
N PHE A 93 6.73 -0.64 15.00
CA PHE A 93 6.95 0.74 15.44
C PHE A 93 8.22 1.33 14.80
N ALA A 94 9.34 0.61 14.82
CA ALA A 94 10.59 1.09 14.24
C ALA A 94 10.54 1.22 12.70
N ARG A 95 9.78 0.36 12.02
CA ARG A 95 9.70 0.32 10.56
C ARG A 95 8.58 1.16 9.98
N LEU A 96 7.43 1.21 10.66
CA LEU A 96 6.20 1.80 10.14
C LEU A 96 5.59 2.86 11.07
N GLY A 97 6.10 3.01 12.29
CA GLY A 97 5.49 3.87 13.32
C GLY A 97 4.17 3.33 13.88
N ILE A 98 3.86 2.04 13.68
CA ILE A 98 2.59 1.42 14.09
C ILE A 98 2.79 0.56 15.33
N HIS A 99 1.98 0.75 16.37
CA HIS A 99 2.05 -0.05 17.60
C HIS A 99 1.19 -1.32 17.49
N CYS A 100 1.85 -2.47 17.46
CA CYS A 100 1.20 -3.79 17.38
C CYS A 100 1.51 -4.65 18.60
N GLY A 101 0.55 -5.50 18.97
CA GLY A 101 0.61 -6.37 20.15
C GLY A 101 1.44 -7.64 19.96
N GLY A 102 1.93 -7.90 18.75
CA GLY A 102 2.79 -9.04 18.42
C GLY A 102 2.23 -9.92 17.31
N TRP A 103 2.82 -11.10 17.14
CA TRP A 103 2.49 -12.02 16.04
C TRP A 103 1.89 -13.32 16.54
N SER A 104 0.80 -13.77 15.91
CA SER A 104 0.20 -15.09 16.09
C SER A 104 0.24 -15.88 14.79
N ALA A 105 0.57 -17.17 14.86
CA ALA A 105 0.54 -18.05 13.69
C ALA A 105 -0.87 -18.19 13.08
N ALA A 106 -1.91 -18.07 13.89
CA ALA A 106 -3.30 -18.22 13.44
C ALA A 106 -3.91 -16.91 12.90
N LYS A 107 -3.50 -15.76 13.44
CA LYS A 107 -4.14 -14.46 13.17
C LYS A 107 -3.23 -13.41 12.51
N GLY A 108 -1.93 -13.70 12.38
CA GLY A 108 -0.95 -12.74 11.88
C GLY A 108 -0.59 -11.68 12.91
N CYS A 109 -0.35 -10.45 12.44
CA CYS A 109 0.02 -9.34 13.30
C CYS A 109 -1.20 -8.79 14.06
N LEU A 110 -1.14 -8.80 15.38
CA LEU A 110 -2.24 -8.47 16.27
C LEU A 110 -2.19 -7.00 16.69
N PRO A 111 -3.36 -6.36 16.91
CA PRO A 111 -3.41 -5.05 17.55
C PRO A 111 -2.88 -5.14 18.99
N MET A 112 -2.56 -4.00 19.59
CA MET A 112 -2.36 -3.96 21.04
C MET A 112 -3.67 -4.38 21.72
N GLN A 113 -3.61 -5.40 22.59
CA GLN A 113 -4.77 -5.82 23.35
C GLN A 113 -5.20 -4.65 24.26
N THR A 114 -6.40 -4.12 24.03
CA THR A 114 -7.01 -3.20 24.98
C THR A 114 -7.69 -4.02 26.08
N ALA A 115 -7.77 -3.50 27.30
CA ALA A 115 -8.33 -4.20 28.46
C ALA A 115 -9.76 -4.76 28.26
N ALA A 116 -10.47 -4.37 27.20
CA ALA A 116 -11.81 -4.84 26.85
C ALA A 116 -11.87 -6.24 26.23
N GLU A 117 -10.82 -6.75 25.57
CA GLU A 117 -10.87 -8.06 24.90
C GLU A 117 -10.69 -9.26 25.84
N ASN A 118 -10.28 -9.03 27.09
CA ASN A 118 -10.03 -10.09 28.06
C ASN A 118 -11.26 -10.46 28.92
N ALA A 119 -12.42 -9.85 28.67
CA ALA A 119 -13.65 -10.07 29.45
C ALA A 119 -14.52 -11.26 28.98
N THR A 120 -14.16 -11.96 27.90
CA THR A 120 -14.97 -13.07 27.34
C THR A 120 -14.33 -14.46 27.55
N LYS A 121 -13.43 -14.60 28.53
CA LYS A 121 -12.93 -15.90 28.98
C LYS A 121 -13.08 -16.04 30.50
N CYS A 122 -14.34 -16.05 30.96
CA CYS A 122 -14.75 -16.69 32.20
C CYS A 122 -16.03 -17.47 31.93
#